data_AF-A0A5C7DM11-F1
#
_entry.id   AF-A0A5C7DM11-F1
#
_cell.length_a   1.000
_cell.length_b   1.000
_cell.length_c   1.000
_cell.angle_alpha   90.00
_cell.angle_beta   90.00
_cell.angle_gamma   90.00
#
_symmetry.space_group_name_H-M   'P 1'
#
loop_
_entity.id
_entity.type
_entity.pdbx_description
1 polymer ?
#
loop_
_entity_poly.entity_id
_entity_poly.type
_entity_poly.pdbx_seq_one_letter_code
_entity_poly.pdbx_strand_id
1 'polypeptide(L)' 'MKLFKLLIKIFFVIFVFFLVFIFWAYFELKDDFNAFEKIQNKIINSSNEELLYEYNSSNREKIINELILEHINKKLKEQK' A
#
# COMPACT_ATOMS: atom_id res chain seq x y z
N MET A 1 14.82 -20.66 -37.23
CA MET A 1 15.24 -21.12 -35.88
C MET A 1 16.13 -20.14 -35.09
N LYS A 2 17.08 -19.43 -35.71
CA LYS A 2 17.97 -18.48 -34.99
C LYS A 2 17.24 -17.24 -34.44
N LEU A 3 16.32 -16.67 -35.22
CA LEU A 3 15.52 -15.49 -34.83
C LEU A 3 14.64 -15.75 -33.59
N PHE A 4 13.98 -16.92 -33.56
CA PHE A 4 13.13 -17.33 -32.43
C PHE A 4 13.92 -17.47 -31.13
N LYS A 5 15.12 -18.06 -31.19
CA LYS A 5 16.04 -18.14 -30.04
C LYS A 5 16.51 -16.76 -29.56
N LEU A 6 16.68 -15.80 -30.47
CA LEU A 6 17.04 -14.43 -30.12
C LEU A 6 15.89 -13.70 -29.42
N LEU A 7 14.66 -13.83 -29.93
CA LEU A 7 13.46 -13.23 -29.33
C LEU A 7 13.19 -13.76 -27.92
N ILE A 8 13.35 -15.07 -27.69
CA ILE A 8 13.21 -15.65 -26.34
C ILE A 8 14.25 -15.07 -25.38
N LYS A 9 15.51 -14.89 -25.83
CA LYS A 9 16.55 -14.29 -24.99
C LYS A 9 16.21 -12.84 -24.61
N ILE A 10 15.75 -12.05 -25.58
CA ILE A 10 15.35 -10.65 -25.35
C ILE A 10 14.16 -10.60 -24.39
N PHE A 11 13.15 -11.43 -24.62
CA PHE A 11 12.00 -11.55 -23.73
C PHE A 11 12.42 -11.91 -22.31
N PHE A 12 13.32 -12.88 -22.14
CA PHE A 12 13.79 -13.30 -20.83
C PHE A 12 14.52 -12.17 -20.09
N VAL A 13 15.37 -11.40 -20.79
CA VAL A 13 16.04 -10.24 -20.20
C VAL A 13 15.01 -9.19 -19.75
N ILE A 14 14.06 -8.82 -20.62
CA ILE A 14 13.00 -7.85 -20.28
C ILE A 14 12.14 -8.36 -19.11
N PHE A 15 11.81 -9.66 -19.11
CA PHE A 15 11.01 -10.28 -18.06
C PHE A 15 11.72 -10.23 -16.71
N VAL A 16 13.03 -10.49 -16.66
CA VAL A 16 13.82 -10.36 -15.42
C VAL A 16 13.80 -8.92 -14.92
N PHE A 17 14.02 -7.93 -15.78
CA PHE A 17 13.93 -6.51 -15.38
C PHE A 17 12.54 -6.14 -14.87
N PHE A 18 11.50 -6.64 -15.53
CA PHE A 18 10.11 -6.43 -15.12
C PHE A 18 9.82 -7.04 -13.74
N LEU A 19 10.32 -8.25 -13.47
CA LEU A 19 10.21 -8.88 -12.15
C LEU A 19 10.90 -8.05 -11.08
N VAL A 20 12.13 -7.59 -11.32
CA VAL A 20 12.85 -6.74 -10.36
C VAL A 20 12.06 -5.46 -10.06
N PHE A 21 11.48 -4.83 -11.08
CA PHE A 21 10.65 -3.64 -10.91
C PHE A 21 9.40 -3.92 -10.06
N ILE A 22 8.72 -5.05 -10.30
CA ILE A 22 7.57 -5.46 -9.48
C ILE A 22 7.99 -5.70 -8.03
N PHE A 23 9.09 -6.42 -7.80
CA PHE A 23 9.57 -6.68 -6.44
C PHE A 23 9.92 -5.40 -5.71
N TRP A 24 10.58 -4.46 -6.39
CA TRP A 24 10.91 -3.16 -5.82
C TRP A 24 9.66 -2.38 -5.44
N ALA A 25 8.68 -2.26 -6.34
CA ALA A 25 7.41 -1.60 -6.06
C ALA A 25 6.63 -2.30 -4.93
N TYR A 26 6.67 -3.63 -4.87
CA TYR A 26 6.06 -4.39 -3.78
C TYR A 26 6.69 -4.04 -2.43
N PHE A 27 8.01 -3.99 -2.33
CA PHE A 27 8.68 -3.61 -1.09
C PHE A 27 8.33 -2.19 -0.65
N GLU A 28 8.25 -1.25 -1.59
CA GLU A 28 7.91 0.14 -1.30
C GLU A 28 6.45 0.33 -0.83
N LEU A 29 5.53 -0.46 -1.40
CA LEU A 29 4.10 -0.39 -1.07
C LEU A 29 3.69 -1.27 0.11
N LYS A 30 4.45 -2.32 0.43
CA LYS A 30 4.11 -3.28 1.48
C LYS A 30 3.92 -2.61 2.84
N ASP A 31 4.76 -1.64 3.17
CA ASP A 31 4.67 -0.94 4.45
C ASP A 31 3.42 -0.07 4.53
N ASP A 32 3.04 0.60 3.44
CA ASP A 32 1.81 1.38 3.34
C ASP A 32 0.57 0.48 3.44
N PHE A 33 0.56 -0.65 2.72
CA PHE A 33 -0.55 -1.62 2.81
C PHE A 33 -0.71 -2.16 4.23
N ASN A 34 0.39 -2.50 4.91
CA ASN A 34 0.35 -2.99 6.29
C ASN A 34 -0.14 -1.90 7.26
N ALA A 35 0.25 -0.63 7.04
CA ALA A 35 -0.25 0.49 7.82
C ALA A 35 -1.77 0.68 7.63
N PHE A 36 -2.25 0.63 6.39
CA PHE A 36 -3.68 0.74 6.09
C PHE A 36 -4.49 -0.44 6.64
N GLU A 37 -3.97 -1.66 6.54
CA GLU A 37 -4.58 -2.86 7.13
C GLU A 37 -4.68 -2.74 8.65
N LYS A 38 -3.62 -2.25 9.32
CA LYS A 38 -3.65 -1.99 10.77
C LYS A 38 -4.68 -0.93 11.15
N ILE A 39 -4.79 0.15 10.39
CA ILE A 39 -5.80 1.20 10.60
C ILE A 39 -7.20 0.59 10.48
N GLN A 40 -7.48 -0.13 9.40
CA GLN A 40 -8.78 -0.77 9.19
C GLN A 40 -9.10 -1.77 10.31
N ASN A 41 -8.16 -2.65 10.66
CA ASN A 41 -8.36 -3.64 11.71
C ASN A 41 -8.56 -3.00 13.09
N LYS A 42 -7.87 -1.90 13.41
CA LYS A 42 -8.11 -1.15 14.66
C LYS A 42 -9.56 -0.65 14.69
N ILE A 43 -9.99 0.06 13.65
CA ILE A 43 -11.31 0.72 13.63
C ILE A 43 -12.49 -0.27 13.51
N ILE A 44 -12.32 -1.37 12.78
CA ILE A 44 -13.35 -2.42 12.66
C ILE A 44 -13.57 -3.12 14.00
N ASN A 45 -12.49 -3.39 14.75
CA ASN A 45 -12.57 -4.10 16.02
C ASN A 45 -12.90 -3.19 17.22
N SER A 46 -12.78 -1.86 17.05
CA SER A 46 -13.16 -0.90 18.09
C SER A 46 -14.67 -0.81 18.28
N SER A 47 -15.07 -0.61 19.54
CA SER A 47 -16.47 -0.38 19.89
C SER A 47 -16.93 1.01 19.43
N ASN A 48 -18.24 1.19 19.23
CA ASN A 48 -18.77 2.51 18.83
C ASN A 48 -18.53 3.57 19.91
N GLU A 49 -18.46 3.20 21.19
CA GLU A 49 -18.16 4.11 22.30
C GLU A 49 -16.71 4.58 22.26
N GLU A 50 -15.76 3.67 22.00
CA GLU A 50 -14.35 3.99 21.80
C GLU A 50 -14.14 4.91 20.60
N LEU A 51 -14.82 4.63 19.48
CA LEU A 51 -14.73 5.45 18.27
C LEU A 51 -15.28 6.86 18.50
N LEU A 52 -16.38 6.98 19.24
CA LEU A 52 -16.95 8.28 19.61
C LEU A 52 -16.01 9.05 20.54
N TYR A 53 -15.36 8.38 21.49
CA TYR A 53 -14.44 9.00 22.43
C TYR A 53 -13.14 9.46 21.77
N GLU A 54 -12.54 8.63 20.92
CA GLU A 54 -11.22 8.87 20.31
C GLU A 54 -11.30 9.77 19.06
N TYR A 55 -12.35 9.63 18.23
CA TYR A 55 -12.48 10.32 16.94
C TYR A 55 -13.71 11.21 16.79
N ASN A 56 -14.53 11.36 17.84
CA ASN A 56 -15.76 12.15 17.83
C ASN A 56 -16.74 11.75 16.70
N SER A 57 -16.70 10.47 16.28
CA SER A 57 -17.55 9.93 15.23
C SER A 57 -17.78 8.44 15.44
N SER A 58 -18.96 7.96 15.07
CA SER A 58 -19.25 6.52 14.96
C SER A 58 -19.13 6.02 13.52
N ASN A 59 -18.86 6.91 12.57
CA ASN A 59 -18.72 6.55 11.17
C ASN A 59 -17.31 6.00 10.89
N ARG A 60 -17.19 4.67 10.93
CA ARG A 60 -15.93 3.94 10.70
C ARG A 60 -15.26 4.30 9.38
N GLU A 61 -16.01 4.43 8.30
CA GLU A 61 -15.45 4.74 6.97
C GLU A 61 -14.82 6.13 6.95
N LYS A 62 -15.49 7.12 7.56
CA LYS A 62 -14.96 8.47 7.70
C LYS A 62 -13.65 8.49 8.49
N ILE A 63 -13.61 7.79 9.63
CA ILE A 63 -12.43 7.70 10.50
C ILE A 63 -11.27 7.02 9.78
N ILE A 64 -11.53 5.91 9.08
CA ILE A 64 -10.51 5.21 8.27
C ILE A 64 -9.93 6.15 7.20
N ASN A 65 -10.78 6.87 6.47
CA ASN A 65 -10.33 7.79 5.43
C ASN A 65 -9.49 8.94 5.99
N GLU A 66 -9.88 9.52 7.13
CA GLU A 66 -9.10 10.56 7.81
C GLU A 66 -7.71 10.05 8.23
N LEU A 67 -7.63 8.85 8.83
CA LEU A 67 -6.38 8.24 9.25
C LEU A 67 -5.46 7.86 8.08
N ILE A 68 -6.04 7.37 6.98
CA ILE A 68 -5.29 7.10 5.74
C ILE A 68 -4.72 8.40 5.15
N LEU A 69 -5.53 9.46 5.08
CA LEU A 69 -5.09 10.77 4.59
C LEU A 69 -3.98 11.37 5.47
N GLU A 70 -4.08 11.23 6.79
CA GLU A 70 -3.03 11.66 7.71
C GLU A 70 -1.72 10.93 7.45
N HIS A 71 -1.77 9.59 7.28
CA HIS A 71 -0.61 8.77 6.98
C HIS A 71 0.07 9.19 5.67
N ILE A 72 -0.71 9.39 4.59
CA ILE A 72 -0.19 9.84 3.29
C ILE A 72 0.45 11.23 3.42
N ASN A 73 -0.22 12.16 4.09
CA ASN A 73 0.30 13.52 4.27
C ASN A 73 1.58 13.56 5.11
N LYS A 74 1.70 12.70 6.12
CA LYS A 74 2.92 12.56 6.92
C LYS A 74 4.08 12.07 6.06
N LYS A 75 3.87 11.02 5.27
CA LYS A 75 4.88 10.47 4.34
C LYS A 75 5.32 11.51 3.31
N LEU A 76 4.38 12.28 2.76
CA LEU A 76 4.69 13.39 1.83
C LEU A 76 5.48 14.53 2.47
N LYS A 77 5.30 14.80 3.76
CA LYS A 77 6.09 15.81 4.50
C LYS A 77 7.50 15.32 4.81
N GLU A 78 7.67 14.04 5.14
CA GLU A 78 8.99 13.45 5.44
C GLU A 78 9.89 13.32 4.19
N GLN A 79 9.29 13.36 2.99
CA GLN A 79 10.01 13.34 1.71
C GLN A 79 10.40 14.74 1.18
N LYS A 80 10.00 15.83 1.85
CA LYS A 80 10.36 17.22 1.51
C LYS A 80 11.52 17.72 2.36
#